data_AF-A0A9P8VUK7-F1
#
_entry.id   AF-A0A9P8VUK7-F1
#
_cell.length_a   1.000
_cell.length_b   1.000
_cell.length_c   1.000
_cell.angle_alpha   90.00
_cell.angle_beta   90.00
_cell.angle_gamma   90.00
#
_symmetry.space_group_name_H-M   'P 1'
#
loop_
_entity.id
_entity.type
_entity.pdbx_description
1 polymer ?
#
loop_
_entity_poly.entity_id
_entity_poly.type
_entity_poly.pdbx_seq_one_letter_code
_entity_poly.pdbx_strand_id
1 'polypeptide(L)'
;MPRMTTIVSLLHRSCLQPIQSRITPVQFSISMSSEAHPQKPVIIVGGGLAGLVAAFELAVQRNIPTIIVDQENEANLGGQAFWSLGGLFVVNSTEQRRTGIKDSRELALRDWLGSAQFDRPDGEDHWPMQWADAFVNFAASKDGENGMEGYVKARGLGFLFNVGWAERGDGRADGHGNSVPRFHISWGAGPETVRIFRDPVQAAATKGTVEFRFRHVVDEIIVESGRAVGVKGRVLEEDNQPRGVKTSRVEVDTFELRGSAVLVSSGGIGGNVEAVKAAWPIDRLGPKVPENFVIGVPAHVDGRMIGIAEGAGANIVNRDRMWHYTEGLQNWDPIWPDHGIRILPAPSSLWLDATGKRLPPHLFPGTDTLATLKYICNTGFDYSWFILDQTIIAREFALSGSEQNPDLSNKSLLQFILQRVLGKKGTVPVQNFQKNGKDFVVRDTLEELVKGMNELARERQGPELAFDKVKDIIEARDGQMNNSYSKDTQAMLINNSRNYWPDRRSRVAPPHKLLDPAHGPLIAVRLNLLTRKTLGGIETDLRSNVRTPDGKPFPGLFAAGEAAGFGGGGVHGYNSLEGTFLGGCIFSGRAAGRAIAEDILGNAAGASDGVTTTRSHL
;
A
#
# COMPACT_ATOMS: atom_id res chain seq x y z
N MET A 1 -63.28 -11.63 -9.03
CA MET A 1 -62.29 -12.25 -8.12
C MET A 1 -62.94 -13.52 -7.59
N PRO A 2 -62.39 -14.75 -7.74
CA PRO A 2 -61.01 -15.21 -7.99
C PRO A 2 -60.80 -16.02 -9.30
N ARG A 3 -59.55 -16.48 -9.50
CA ARG A 3 -58.97 -17.63 -10.26
C ARG A 3 -59.76 -18.38 -11.37
N MET A 4 -59.12 -18.43 -12.54
CA MET A 4 -58.64 -19.61 -13.32
C MET A 4 -59.63 -20.55 -14.06
N THR A 5 -59.14 -21.07 -15.21
CA THR A 5 -59.63 -22.18 -16.08
C THR A 5 -60.80 -21.83 -17.03
N THR A 6 -60.76 -22.09 -18.35
CA THR A 6 -60.65 -23.40 -19.04
C THR A 6 -60.32 -23.25 -20.55
N ILE A 7 -59.65 -24.28 -21.09
CA ILE A 7 -59.16 -24.52 -22.47
C ILE A 7 -60.25 -25.18 -23.35
N VAL A 8 -59.95 -25.40 -24.65
CA VAL A 8 -60.52 -26.42 -25.60
C VAL A 8 -61.63 -25.86 -26.52
N SER A 9 -61.73 -26.04 -27.84
CA SER A 9 -60.97 -26.65 -28.98
C SER A 9 -61.72 -26.24 -30.27
N LEU A 10 -61.07 -25.80 -31.37
CA LEU A 10 -60.73 -26.56 -32.60
C LEU A 10 -61.90 -27.06 -33.49
N LEU A 11 -61.72 -26.93 -34.83
CA LEU A 11 -62.45 -27.46 -36.02
C LEU A 11 -63.13 -26.35 -36.87
N HIS A 12 -63.06 -26.27 -38.21
CA HIS A 12 -62.34 -27.00 -39.27
C HIS A 12 -62.65 -26.31 -40.63
N ARG A 13 -61.77 -26.52 -41.65
CA ARG A 13 -61.98 -26.37 -43.12
C ARG A 13 -62.03 -24.97 -43.74
N SER A 14 -61.60 -24.70 -44.97
CA SER A 14 -60.62 -25.22 -45.96
C SER A 14 -61.00 -24.54 -47.30
N CYS A 15 -60.03 -24.01 -48.06
CA CYS A 15 -59.93 -23.88 -49.54
C CYS A 15 -58.84 -22.82 -49.86
N LEU A 16 -57.60 -23.18 -50.26
CA LEU A 16 -57.10 -23.52 -51.62
C LEU A 16 -57.32 -22.38 -52.64
N GLN A 17 -56.38 -21.83 -53.43
CA GLN A 17 -54.91 -21.91 -53.67
C GLN A 17 -54.61 -20.87 -54.83
N PRO A 18 -53.43 -20.79 -55.51
CA PRO A 18 -52.18 -20.09 -55.17
C PRO A 18 -51.68 -19.06 -56.24
N ILE A 19 -50.66 -18.24 -55.93
CA ILE A 19 -49.73 -17.67 -56.93
C ILE A 19 -48.29 -17.85 -56.42
N GLN A 20 -47.46 -18.49 -57.23
CA GLN A 20 -46.04 -18.76 -57.01
C GLN A 20 -45.19 -17.49 -57.21
N SER A 21 -44.15 -17.31 -56.40
CA SER A 21 -42.90 -16.70 -56.86
C SER A 21 -41.69 -17.33 -56.16
N ARG A 22 -40.62 -17.46 -56.95
CA ARG A 22 -39.42 -18.27 -56.72
C ARG A 22 -38.49 -17.61 -55.70
N ILE A 23 -37.95 -18.40 -54.78
CA ILE A 23 -36.78 -18.04 -53.96
C ILE A 23 -35.70 -19.10 -54.20
N THR A 24 -34.60 -18.68 -54.83
CA THR A 24 -33.33 -19.40 -54.86
C THR A 24 -32.53 -19.06 -53.60
N PRO A 25 -32.01 -20.04 -52.84
CA PRO A 25 -31.16 -19.75 -51.71
C PRO A 25 -29.74 -19.43 -52.19
N VAL A 26 -29.27 -18.21 -51.92
CA VAL A 26 -27.85 -17.84 -52.02
C VAL A 26 -27.16 -18.39 -50.79
N GLN A 27 -26.29 -19.37 -51.00
CA GLN A 27 -25.45 -19.97 -49.98
C GLN A 27 -24.26 -19.01 -49.73
N PHE A 28 -24.34 -18.19 -48.69
CA PHE A 28 -23.17 -17.45 -48.21
C PHE A 28 -22.25 -18.44 -47.49
N SER A 29 -21.20 -18.91 -48.17
CA SER A 29 -20.05 -19.51 -47.51
C SER A 29 -19.27 -18.39 -46.82
N ILE A 30 -19.40 -18.31 -45.49
CA ILE A 30 -18.44 -17.57 -44.68
C ILE A 30 -17.15 -18.37 -44.75
N SER A 31 -16.21 -17.91 -45.58
CA SER A 31 -14.80 -18.27 -45.47
C SER A 31 -14.34 -17.88 -44.07
N MET A 32 -14.25 -18.85 -43.16
CA MET A 32 -13.49 -18.68 -41.93
C MET A 32 -12.00 -18.67 -42.28
N SER A 33 -11.54 -17.54 -42.78
CA SER A 33 -10.13 -17.20 -42.90
C SER A 33 -9.79 -16.19 -41.81
N SER A 34 -9.43 -16.70 -40.63
CA SER A 34 -8.46 -16.01 -39.78
C SER A 34 -7.69 -17.07 -39.00
N GLU A 35 -6.55 -17.51 -39.53
CA GLU A 35 -5.45 -17.86 -38.63
C GLU A 35 -5.11 -16.56 -37.89
N ALA A 36 -5.77 -16.34 -36.75
CA ALA A 36 -5.33 -15.33 -35.82
C ALA A 36 -3.96 -15.79 -35.32
N HIS A 37 -2.89 -15.13 -35.76
CA HIS A 37 -1.59 -15.32 -35.12
C HIS A 37 -1.79 -15.18 -33.60
N PRO A 38 -1.40 -16.17 -32.79
CA PRO A 38 -1.62 -16.11 -31.35
C PRO A 38 -0.92 -14.85 -30.82
N GLN A 39 -1.70 -13.93 -30.26
CA GLN A 39 -1.21 -12.68 -29.71
C GLN A 39 -0.20 -13.01 -28.61
N LYS A 40 1.06 -12.56 -28.77
CA LYS A 40 2.10 -12.79 -27.76
C LYS A 40 1.66 -12.20 -26.42
N PRO A 41 1.81 -12.94 -25.31
CA PRO A 41 1.34 -12.48 -24.02
C PRO A 41 2.14 -11.30 -23.48
N VAL A 42 1.56 -10.54 -22.56
CA VAL A 42 2.29 -9.58 -21.72
C VAL A 42 2.86 -10.32 -20.52
N ILE A 43 4.16 -10.14 -20.22
CA ILE A 43 4.80 -10.73 -19.06
C ILE A 43 4.75 -9.73 -17.90
N ILE A 44 4.19 -10.15 -16.77
CA ILE A 44 4.08 -9.35 -15.55
C ILE A 44 4.95 -10.01 -14.48
N VAL A 45 6.00 -9.32 -14.04
CA VAL A 45 6.91 -9.78 -12.98
C VAL A 45 6.39 -9.30 -11.63
N GLY A 46 5.83 -10.22 -10.85
CA GLY A 46 5.27 -10.00 -9.52
C GLY A 46 3.74 -10.02 -9.49
N GLY A 47 3.18 -10.98 -8.76
CA GLY A 47 1.74 -11.15 -8.49
C GLY A 47 1.21 -10.28 -7.35
N GLY A 48 1.84 -9.12 -7.09
CA GLY A 48 1.38 -8.13 -6.13
C GLY A 48 0.16 -7.33 -6.64
N LEU A 49 -0.35 -6.40 -5.82
CA LEU A 49 -1.53 -5.60 -6.19
C LEU A 49 -1.36 -4.85 -7.53
N ALA A 50 -0.22 -4.20 -7.78
CA ALA A 50 -0.01 -3.47 -9.03
C ALA A 50 -0.03 -4.39 -10.26
N GLY A 51 0.60 -5.57 -10.18
CA GLY A 51 0.59 -6.58 -11.22
C GLY A 51 -0.82 -7.15 -11.46
N LEU A 52 -1.58 -7.44 -10.40
CA LEU A 52 -2.97 -7.88 -10.50
C LEU A 52 -3.89 -6.83 -11.13
N VAL A 53 -3.69 -5.55 -10.83
CA VAL A 53 -4.46 -4.46 -11.44
C VAL A 53 -4.12 -4.33 -12.92
N ALA A 54 -2.85 -4.45 -13.31
CA ALA A 54 -2.45 -4.45 -14.71
C ALA A 54 -3.03 -5.66 -15.47
N ALA A 55 -2.96 -6.86 -14.87
CA ALA A 55 -3.55 -8.07 -15.43
C ALA A 55 -5.08 -7.95 -15.58
N PHE A 56 -5.76 -7.31 -14.63
CA PHE A 56 -7.17 -7.01 -14.75
C PHE A 56 -7.47 -6.11 -15.96
N GLU A 57 -6.71 -5.02 -16.13
CA GLU A 57 -6.89 -4.12 -17.28
C GLU A 57 -6.55 -4.79 -18.63
N LEU A 58 -5.58 -5.72 -18.65
CA LEU A 58 -5.16 -6.43 -19.87
C LEU A 58 -6.07 -7.62 -20.19
N ALA A 59 -6.12 -8.62 -19.31
CA ALA A 59 -6.80 -9.89 -19.55
C ALA A 59 -8.30 -9.80 -19.31
N VAL A 60 -8.75 -9.15 -18.23
CA VAL A 60 -10.18 -9.15 -17.86
C VAL A 60 -10.96 -8.12 -18.67
N GLN A 61 -10.41 -6.91 -18.84
CA GLN A 61 -11.10 -5.83 -19.55
C GLN A 61 -10.92 -5.89 -21.06
N ARG A 62 -9.81 -6.45 -21.56
CA ARG A 62 -9.43 -6.37 -22.99
C ARG A 62 -9.08 -7.71 -23.62
N ASN A 63 -9.16 -8.82 -22.87
CA ASN A 63 -8.85 -10.17 -23.34
C ASN A 63 -7.44 -10.31 -23.97
N ILE A 64 -6.48 -9.52 -23.49
CA ILE A 64 -5.08 -9.63 -23.91
C ILE A 64 -4.41 -10.73 -23.08
N PRO A 65 -3.75 -11.74 -23.70
CA PRO A 65 -3.07 -12.80 -22.97
C PRO A 65 -1.97 -12.26 -22.04
N THR A 66 -1.87 -12.82 -20.83
CA THR A 66 -0.86 -12.40 -19.83
C THR A 66 -0.23 -13.59 -19.14
N ILE A 67 1.07 -13.48 -18.81
CA ILE A 67 1.79 -14.42 -17.95
C ILE A 67 2.26 -13.66 -16.72
N ILE A 68 1.83 -14.08 -15.52
CA ILE A 68 2.29 -13.52 -14.25
C ILE A 68 3.35 -14.45 -13.67
N VAL A 69 4.57 -13.93 -13.50
CA VAL A 69 5.73 -14.65 -12.97
C VAL A 69 5.98 -14.19 -11.54
N ASP A 70 6.10 -15.12 -10.60
CA ASP A 70 6.38 -14.82 -9.19
C ASP A 70 7.32 -15.86 -8.56
N GLN A 71 8.26 -15.40 -7.73
CA GLN A 71 9.17 -16.29 -7.02
C GLN A 71 8.49 -17.06 -5.88
N GLU A 72 7.38 -16.53 -5.37
CA GLU A 72 6.61 -17.17 -4.32
C GLU A 72 5.59 -18.18 -4.87
N ASN A 73 5.03 -18.98 -3.98
CA ASN A 73 3.93 -19.88 -4.28
C ASN A 73 2.59 -19.12 -4.38
N GLU A 74 1.54 -19.82 -4.85
CA GLU A 74 0.20 -19.25 -5.02
C GLU A 74 -0.36 -18.65 -3.72
N ALA A 75 -0.02 -19.24 -2.57
CA ALA A 75 -0.48 -18.77 -1.27
C ALA A 75 -0.06 -17.33 -0.99
N ASN A 76 0.93 -16.77 -1.68
CA ASN A 76 1.40 -15.39 -1.54
C ASN A 76 0.81 -14.39 -2.55
N LEU A 77 -0.10 -14.81 -3.44
CA LEU A 77 -0.71 -13.92 -4.44
C LEU A 77 -1.34 -12.66 -3.80
N GLY A 78 -1.04 -11.48 -4.33
CA GLY A 78 -1.31 -10.17 -3.72
C GLY A 78 -0.12 -9.55 -3.00
N GLY A 79 0.94 -10.33 -2.71
CA GLY A 79 2.16 -9.90 -2.06
C GLY A 79 1.92 -9.15 -0.76
N GLN A 80 2.76 -8.16 -0.46
CA GLN A 80 2.63 -7.35 0.75
C GLN A 80 1.36 -6.50 0.84
N ALA A 81 0.63 -6.28 -0.26
CA ALA A 81 -0.62 -5.54 -0.23
C ALA A 81 -1.73 -6.30 0.51
N PHE A 82 -1.66 -7.64 0.50
CA PHE A 82 -2.57 -8.50 1.26
C PHE A 82 -2.52 -8.18 2.76
N TRP A 83 -1.33 -7.94 3.32
CA TRP A 83 -1.12 -7.65 4.74
C TRP A 83 -1.49 -6.21 5.13
N SER A 84 -1.91 -5.36 4.19
CA SER A 84 -2.23 -3.97 4.50
C SER A 84 -3.46 -3.84 5.41
N LEU A 85 -3.52 -2.77 6.20
CA LEU A 85 -4.75 -2.36 6.88
C LEU A 85 -5.85 -1.90 5.88
N GLY A 86 -5.52 -1.74 4.60
CA GLY A 86 -6.50 -1.44 3.55
C GLY A 86 -6.80 0.05 3.36
N GLY A 87 -5.89 0.92 3.81
CA GLY A 87 -6.05 2.36 3.66
C GLY A 87 -5.88 2.85 2.22
N LEU A 88 -6.84 3.65 1.75
CA LEU A 88 -6.83 4.32 0.46
C LEU A 88 -6.99 5.83 0.62
N PHE A 89 -6.17 6.59 -0.10
CA PHE A 89 -6.27 8.05 -0.20
C PHE A 89 -7.36 8.41 -1.21
N VAL A 90 -8.43 9.04 -0.74
CA VAL A 90 -9.56 9.48 -1.56
C VAL A 90 -9.91 10.91 -1.16
N VAL A 91 -10.18 11.76 -2.15
CA VAL A 91 -10.38 13.19 -1.96
C VAL A 91 -11.84 13.58 -2.22
N ASN A 92 -12.40 14.36 -1.31
CA ASN A 92 -13.81 14.74 -1.29
C ASN A 92 -14.73 13.53 -1.55
N SER A 93 -14.55 12.42 -0.83
CA SER A 93 -15.31 11.18 -0.99
C SER A 93 -16.74 11.30 -0.46
N THR A 94 -17.57 10.30 -0.75
CA THR A 94 -18.90 10.19 -0.15
C THR A 94 -18.84 10.14 1.39
N GLU A 95 -17.88 9.41 1.94
CA GLU A 95 -17.65 9.20 3.36
C GLU A 95 -17.14 10.48 4.05
N GLN A 96 -16.26 11.25 3.40
CA GLN A 96 -15.84 12.58 3.88
C GLN A 96 -17.03 13.54 3.95
N ARG A 97 -17.84 13.64 2.89
CA ARG A 97 -19.03 14.51 2.90
C ARG A 97 -20.03 14.11 3.98
N ARG A 98 -20.26 12.81 4.17
CA ARG A 98 -21.16 12.27 5.22
C ARG A 98 -20.69 12.58 6.64
N THR A 99 -19.38 12.68 6.86
CA THR A 99 -18.79 13.00 8.16
C THR A 99 -18.58 14.50 8.38
N GLY A 100 -18.94 15.34 7.41
CA GLY A 100 -18.85 16.79 7.48
C GLY A 100 -17.50 17.37 7.05
N ILE A 101 -16.58 16.53 6.55
CA ILE A 101 -15.27 16.96 6.07
C ILE A 101 -15.44 17.77 4.78
N LYS A 102 -14.78 18.94 4.73
CA LYS A 102 -14.71 19.78 3.54
C LYS A 102 -13.33 19.59 2.92
N ASP A 103 -13.31 18.98 1.74
CA ASP A 103 -12.09 18.63 1.05
C ASP A 103 -12.19 18.97 -0.45
N SER A 104 -11.05 19.11 -1.11
CA SER A 104 -10.93 19.49 -2.51
C SER A 104 -9.62 18.95 -3.11
N ARG A 105 -9.57 18.87 -4.44
CA ARG A 105 -8.35 18.53 -5.18
C ARG A 105 -7.22 19.49 -4.85
N GLU A 106 -7.52 20.79 -4.81
CA GLU A 106 -6.56 21.86 -4.56
C GLU A 106 -5.93 21.73 -3.17
N LEU A 107 -6.74 21.47 -2.16
CA LEU A 107 -6.27 21.23 -0.80
C LEU A 107 -5.41 19.96 -0.72
N ALA A 108 -5.86 18.87 -1.35
CA ALA A 108 -5.13 17.61 -1.37
C ALA A 108 -3.77 17.74 -2.10
N LEU A 109 -3.72 18.47 -3.22
CA LEU A 109 -2.48 18.70 -3.96
C LEU A 109 -1.50 19.56 -3.14
N ARG A 110 -2.00 20.60 -2.46
CA ARG A 110 -1.15 21.41 -1.56
C ARG A 110 -0.53 20.55 -0.47
N ASP A 111 -1.33 19.73 0.20
CA ASP A 111 -0.85 18.82 1.26
C ASP A 111 0.15 17.78 0.72
N TRP A 112 -0.09 17.30 -0.51
CA TRP A 112 0.83 16.39 -1.20
C TRP A 112 2.17 17.06 -1.45
N LEU A 113 2.19 18.26 -2.04
CA LEU A 113 3.43 18.97 -2.36
C LEU A 113 4.18 19.41 -1.10
N GLY A 114 3.47 19.85 -0.06
CA GLY A 114 4.04 20.18 1.25
C GLY A 114 4.69 18.98 1.96
N SER A 115 4.15 17.77 1.72
CA SER A 115 4.73 16.51 2.20
C SER A 115 5.89 16.02 1.34
N ALA A 116 5.70 16.03 0.02
CA ALA A 116 6.67 15.49 -0.92
C ALA A 116 7.97 16.27 -0.91
N GLN A 117 7.91 17.60 -0.78
CA GLN A 117 9.08 18.48 -0.70
C GLN A 117 10.08 18.20 -1.82
N PHE A 118 9.59 18.05 -3.04
CA PHE A 118 10.43 17.84 -4.23
C PHE A 118 11.48 18.94 -4.35
N ASP A 119 12.73 18.54 -4.52
CA ASP A 119 13.90 19.41 -4.49
C ASP A 119 14.77 19.28 -5.76
N ARG A 120 14.43 18.35 -6.65
CA ARG A 120 15.13 18.07 -7.91
C ARG A 120 14.21 18.14 -9.14
N PRO A 121 13.44 19.22 -9.36
CA PRO A 121 12.37 19.28 -10.37
C PRO A 121 12.84 19.11 -11.82
N ASP A 122 14.04 19.60 -12.14
CA ASP A 122 14.65 19.47 -13.47
C ASP A 122 15.47 18.18 -13.64
N GLY A 123 15.46 17.30 -12.63
CA GLY A 123 16.15 16.02 -12.61
C GLY A 123 15.22 14.91 -12.12
N GLU A 124 15.63 14.24 -11.04
CA GLU A 124 14.96 13.05 -10.50
C GLU A 124 13.50 13.25 -10.07
N ASP A 125 13.01 14.50 -9.93
CA ASP A 125 11.61 14.80 -9.58
C ASP A 125 10.71 15.19 -10.76
N HIS A 126 11.24 15.24 -11.98
CA HIS A 126 10.46 15.64 -13.16
C HIS A 126 9.20 14.79 -13.34
N TRP A 127 9.34 13.46 -13.35
CA TRP A 127 8.21 12.54 -13.44
C TRP A 127 7.44 12.38 -12.13
N PRO A 128 8.09 12.24 -10.95
CA PRO A 128 7.40 12.23 -9.66
C PRO A 128 6.37 13.33 -9.45
N MET A 129 6.70 14.58 -9.82
CA MET A 129 5.78 15.72 -9.70
C MET A 129 4.54 15.57 -10.60
N GLN A 130 4.72 15.09 -11.83
CA GLN A 130 3.61 14.86 -12.75
C GLN A 130 2.73 13.70 -12.27
N TRP A 131 3.36 12.63 -11.77
CA TRP A 131 2.64 11.50 -11.17
C TRP A 131 1.85 11.92 -9.93
N ALA A 132 2.37 12.85 -9.13
CA ALA A 132 1.67 13.37 -7.96
C ALA A 132 0.39 14.13 -8.37
N ASP A 133 0.48 15.04 -9.34
CA ASP A 133 -0.69 15.75 -9.87
C ASP A 133 -1.71 14.76 -10.45
N ALA A 134 -1.26 13.80 -11.28
CA ALA A 134 -2.11 12.79 -11.89
C ALA A 134 -2.78 11.88 -10.86
N PHE A 135 -2.07 11.48 -9.81
CA PHE A 135 -2.62 10.68 -8.72
C PHE A 135 -3.69 11.45 -7.94
N VAL A 136 -3.42 12.72 -7.59
CA VAL A 136 -4.40 13.55 -6.88
C VAL A 136 -5.64 13.80 -7.75
N ASN A 137 -5.48 13.99 -9.06
CA ASN A 137 -6.59 14.06 -10.02
C ASN A 137 -7.44 12.78 -9.97
N PHE A 138 -6.79 11.61 -10.01
CA PHE A 138 -7.48 10.33 -9.91
C PHE A 138 -8.18 10.17 -8.55
N ALA A 139 -7.54 10.54 -7.44
CA ALA A 139 -8.11 10.45 -6.10
C ALA A 139 -9.31 11.39 -5.88
N ALA A 140 -9.35 12.53 -6.58
CA ALA A 140 -10.40 13.54 -6.46
C ALA A 140 -11.53 13.39 -7.48
N SER A 141 -11.27 12.79 -8.65
CA SER A 141 -12.23 12.70 -9.75
C SER A 141 -13.56 12.08 -9.32
N LYS A 142 -14.64 12.64 -9.88
CA LYS A 142 -16.01 12.16 -9.70
C LYS A 142 -16.53 11.43 -10.94
N ASP A 143 -15.67 11.18 -11.91
CA ASP A 143 -16.02 10.63 -13.23
C ASP A 143 -16.10 9.10 -13.20
N GLY A 144 -16.94 8.55 -12.31
CA GLY A 144 -17.16 7.13 -12.18
C GLY A 144 -15.85 6.34 -12.00
N GLU A 145 -15.59 5.37 -12.88
CA GLU A 145 -14.39 4.52 -12.88
C GLU A 145 -13.08 5.25 -13.27
N ASN A 146 -13.15 6.54 -13.62
CA ASN A 146 -11.98 7.38 -13.80
C ASN A 146 -11.51 8.08 -12.52
N GLY A 147 -12.24 7.93 -11.40
CA GLY A 147 -11.77 8.31 -10.07
C GLY A 147 -11.51 7.10 -9.18
N MET A 148 -10.65 7.26 -8.17
CA MET A 148 -10.28 6.21 -7.20
C MET A 148 -11.51 5.59 -6.54
N GLU A 149 -12.41 6.43 -6.00
CA GLU A 149 -13.61 5.98 -5.29
C GLU A 149 -14.51 5.11 -6.19
N GLY A 150 -14.82 5.61 -7.40
CA GLY A 150 -15.69 4.90 -8.33
C GLY A 150 -15.04 3.64 -8.90
N TYR A 151 -13.74 3.69 -9.21
CA TYR A 151 -12.98 2.55 -9.74
C TYR A 151 -13.00 1.36 -8.77
N VAL A 152 -12.72 1.58 -7.49
CA VAL A 152 -12.73 0.48 -6.52
C VAL A 152 -14.15 0.02 -6.14
N LYS A 153 -15.12 0.94 -6.06
CA LYS A 153 -16.53 0.60 -5.75
C LYS A 153 -17.19 -0.20 -6.88
N ALA A 154 -16.88 0.10 -8.15
CA ALA A 154 -17.38 -0.68 -9.29
C ALA A 154 -16.96 -2.16 -9.26
N ARG A 155 -15.89 -2.48 -8.51
CA ARG A 155 -15.38 -3.85 -8.32
C ARG A 155 -15.79 -4.46 -6.96
N GLY A 156 -16.69 -3.78 -6.23
CA GLY A 156 -17.27 -4.27 -4.99
C GLY A 156 -16.52 -3.89 -3.71
N LEU A 157 -15.51 -3.00 -3.78
CA LEU A 157 -14.83 -2.52 -2.57
C LEU A 157 -15.71 -1.51 -1.81
N GLY A 158 -15.89 -1.75 -0.51
CA GLY A 158 -16.52 -0.78 0.41
C GLY A 158 -15.51 -0.18 1.37
N PHE A 159 -15.89 0.92 2.02
CA PHE A 159 -15.10 1.58 3.07
C PHE A 159 -15.82 1.53 4.42
N LEU A 160 -15.03 1.62 5.51
CA LEU A 160 -15.57 2.02 6.80
C LEU A 160 -16.19 3.42 6.72
N PHE A 161 -17.21 3.67 7.54
CA PHE A 161 -17.92 4.95 7.51
C PHE A 161 -17.05 6.11 8.04
N ASN A 162 -16.11 5.83 8.95
CA ASN A 162 -15.21 6.83 9.52
C ASN A 162 -13.97 7.01 8.62
N VAL A 163 -13.64 8.27 8.34
CA VAL A 163 -12.42 8.62 7.60
C VAL A 163 -11.31 8.89 8.61
N GLY A 164 -10.17 8.22 8.48
CA GLY A 164 -9.05 8.33 9.41
C GLY A 164 -8.16 9.54 9.14
N TRP A 165 -7.49 10.00 10.20
CA TRP A 165 -6.44 11.02 10.19
C TRP A 165 -5.27 10.48 11.01
N ALA A 166 -4.43 9.65 10.37
CA ALA A 166 -3.46 8.85 11.11
C ALA A 166 -2.20 9.65 11.43
N GLU A 167 -1.76 10.51 10.52
CA GLU A 167 -0.68 11.48 10.68
C GLU A 167 -1.21 12.91 10.45
N ARG A 168 -0.97 13.78 11.44
CA ARG A 168 -1.49 15.15 11.48
C ARG A 168 -0.50 16.19 10.96
N GLY A 169 0.69 15.76 10.57
CA GLY A 169 1.69 16.62 9.98
C GLY A 169 2.65 17.28 10.97
N ASP A 170 3.48 18.15 10.42
CA ASP A 170 4.61 18.80 11.11
C ASP A 170 4.23 20.08 11.88
N GLY A 171 2.95 20.46 11.85
CA GLY A 171 2.40 21.65 12.52
C GLY A 171 2.43 22.93 11.68
N ARG A 172 2.95 22.91 10.44
CA ARG A 172 2.91 24.04 9.50
C ARG A 172 1.76 23.88 8.51
N ALA A 173 1.25 25.01 8.00
CA ALA A 173 0.13 25.01 7.06
C ALA A 173 0.51 24.63 5.62
N ASP A 174 1.80 24.75 5.28
CA ASP A 174 2.43 24.45 4.00
C ASP A 174 3.39 23.25 4.09
N GLY A 175 3.45 22.60 5.25
CA GLY A 175 4.36 21.50 5.55
C GLY A 175 3.79 20.12 5.27
N HIS A 176 4.42 19.11 5.88
CA HIS A 176 4.00 17.72 5.79
C HIS A 176 2.67 17.50 6.50
N GLY A 177 1.82 16.64 5.92
CA GLY A 177 0.62 16.09 6.54
C GLY A 177 -0.67 16.46 5.80
N ASN A 178 -1.73 15.69 6.10
CA ASN A 178 -3.06 15.98 5.60
C ASN A 178 -3.72 17.12 6.39
N SER A 179 -4.23 18.15 5.71
CA SER A 179 -5.03 19.23 6.32
C SER A 179 -6.38 18.74 6.86
N VAL A 180 -6.92 17.66 6.29
CA VAL A 180 -8.19 17.02 6.69
C VAL A 180 -8.09 15.50 6.55
N PRO A 181 -8.91 14.70 7.26
CA PRO A 181 -8.87 13.25 7.17
C PRO A 181 -9.10 12.74 5.73
N ARG A 182 -8.20 11.89 5.21
CA ARG A 182 -8.28 11.26 3.87
C ARG A 182 -7.98 9.76 3.85
N PHE A 183 -7.74 9.15 5.01
CA PHE A 183 -7.39 7.73 5.11
C PHE A 183 -8.65 6.85 5.16
N HIS A 184 -9.03 6.27 4.03
CA HIS A 184 -10.22 5.42 3.91
C HIS A 184 -9.84 3.95 4.08
N ILE A 185 -10.25 3.33 5.18
CA ILE A 185 -10.00 1.91 5.43
C ILE A 185 -11.04 1.08 4.67
N SER A 186 -10.58 0.19 3.80
CA SER A 186 -11.45 -0.75 3.10
C SER A 186 -12.08 -1.76 4.07
N TRP A 187 -13.36 -2.06 3.86
CA TRP A 187 -14.06 -3.07 4.64
C TRP A 187 -13.56 -4.47 4.21
N GLY A 188 -12.81 -5.13 5.07
CA GLY A 188 -12.02 -6.32 4.71
C GLY A 188 -10.53 -6.06 4.47
N ALA A 189 -10.05 -4.83 4.69
CA ALA A 189 -8.64 -4.44 4.69
C ALA A 189 -7.86 -4.79 3.40
N GLY A 190 -6.55 -5.03 3.52
CA GLY A 190 -5.67 -5.48 2.44
C GLY A 190 -6.21 -6.71 1.67
N PRO A 191 -6.71 -7.77 2.34
CA PRO A 191 -7.25 -8.94 1.65
C PRO A 191 -8.39 -8.60 0.69
N GLU A 192 -9.34 -7.76 1.11
CA GLU A 192 -10.42 -7.33 0.21
C GLU A 192 -9.91 -6.45 -0.93
N THR A 193 -8.97 -5.55 -0.64
CA THR A 193 -8.37 -4.67 -1.66
C THR A 193 -7.66 -5.47 -2.74
N VAL A 194 -7.02 -6.59 -2.38
CA VAL A 194 -6.44 -7.54 -3.34
C VAL A 194 -7.54 -8.34 -4.04
N ARG A 195 -8.52 -8.84 -3.29
CA ARG A 195 -9.58 -9.73 -3.78
C ARG A 195 -10.30 -9.20 -5.02
N ILE A 196 -10.66 -7.90 -5.02
CA ILE A 196 -11.43 -7.29 -6.12
C ILE A 196 -10.71 -7.34 -7.48
N PHE A 197 -9.37 -7.52 -7.49
CA PHE A 197 -8.58 -7.73 -8.72
C PHE A 197 -8.14 -9.18 -8.87
N ARG A 198 -7.79 -9.85 -7.77
CA ARG A 198 -7.35 -11.24 -7.75
C ARG A 198 -8.40 -12.19 -8.32
N ASP A 199 -9.64 -12.14 -7.82
CA ASP A 199 -10.65 -13.14 -8.18
C ASP A 199 -10.98 -13.09 -9.69
N PRO A 200 -11.20 -11.91 -10.32
CA PRO A 200 -11.40 -11.84 -11.76
C PRO A 200 -10.19 -12.32 -12.58
N VAL A 201 -8.96 -12.05 -12.13
CA VAL A 201 -7.74 -12.50 -12.80
C VAL A 201 -7.57 -14.02 -12.69
N GLN A 202 -7.85 -14.61 -11.52
CA GLN A 202 -7.89 -16.07 -11.35
C GLN A 202 -8.97 -16.72 -12.23
N ALA A 203 -10.16 -16.11 -12.33
CA ALA A 203 -11.20 -16.58 -13.24
C ALA A 203 -10.78 -16.50 -14.72
N ALA A 204 -9.99 -15.50 -15.11
CA ALA A 204 -9.40 -15.43 -16.44
C ALA A 204 -8.30 -16.48 -16.66
N ALA A 205 -7.63 -16.95 -15.60
CA ALA A 205 -6.69 -18.06 -15.68
C ALA A 205 -7.38 -19.38 -15.99
N THR A 206 -8.54 -19.65 -15.40
CA THR A 206 -9.38 -20.82 -15.76
C THR A 206 -9.82 -20.80 -17.22
N LYS A 207 -9.88 -19.61 -17.86
CA LYS A 207 -10.19 -19.44 -19.29
C LYS A 207 -8.96 -19.49 -20.20
N GLY A 208 -7.75 -19.57 -19.64
CA GLY A 208 -6.50 -19.58 -20.40
C GLY A 208 -6.01 -18.20 -20.86
N THR A 209 -6.69 -17.09 -20.50
CA THR A 209 -6.23 -15.73 -20.83
C THR A 209 -5.10 -15.27 -19.91
N VAL A 210 -5.04 -15.81 -18.69
CA VAL A 210 -3.96 -15.55 -17.71
C VAL A 210 -3.25 -16.86 -17.42
N GLU A 211 -1.93 -16.83 -17.40
CA GLU A 211 -1.10 -17.92 -16.93
C GLU A 211 -0.31 -17.48 -15.69
N PHE A 212 -0.32 -18.29 -14.65
CA PHE A 212 0.51 -18.06 -13.46
C PHE A 212 1.74 -18.98 -13.50
N ARG A 213 2.92 -18.39 -13.33
CA ARG A 213 4.21 -19.06 -13.19
C ARG A 213 4.78 -18.77 -11.81
N PHE A 214 4.25 -19.46 -10.82
CA PHE A 214 4.78 -19.43 -9.44
C PHE A 214 6.11 -20.16 -9.38
N ARG A 215 6.90 -19.91 -8.33
CA ARG A 215 8.22 -20.53 -8.15
C ARG A 215 9.20 -20.18 -9.29
N HIS A 216 9.02 -19.04 -9.94
CA HIS A 216 9.91 -18.57 -11.02
C HIS A 216 10.58 -17.28 -10.59
N VAL A 217 11.90 -17.32 -10.40
CA VAL A 217 12.74 -16.17 -10.06
C VAL A 217 13.28 -15.57 -11.34
N VAL A 218 12.91 -14.32 -11.63
CA VAL A 218 13.49 -13.58 -12.76
C VAL A 218 14.91 -13.13 -12.40
N ASP A 219 15.84 -13.38 -13.31
CA ASP A 219 17.25 -12.99 -13.19
C ASP A 219 17.67 -11.99 -14.28
N GLU A 220 16.99 -11.97 -15.43
CA GLU A 220 17.30 -11.08 -16.55
C GLU A 220 16.05 -10.65 -17.32
N ILE A 221 16.04 -9.39 -17.79
CA ILE A 221 15.11 -8.89 -18.80
C ILE A 221 15.78 -9.01 -20.17
N ILE A 222 15.12 -9.72 -21.09
CA ILE A 222 15.64 -9.97 -22.44
C ILE A 222 15.36 -8.73 -23.29
N VAL A 223 16.42 -8.11 -23.79
CA VAL A 223 16.35 -6.92 -24.64
C VAL A 223 16.88 -7.24 -26.04
N GLU A 224 16.06 -7.00 -27.06
CA GLU A 224 16.41 -7.21 -28.47
C GLU A 224 16.12 -5.94 -29.25
N SER A 225 17.10 -5.46 -30.01
CA SER A 225 17.01 -4.19 -30.76
C SER A 225 16.53 -3.01 -29.88
N GLY A 226 16.96 -2.98 -28.61
CA GLY A 226 16.58 -1.96 -27.64
C GLY A 226 15.16 -2.11 -27.06
N ARG A 227 14.38 -3.13 -27.42
CA ARG A 227 13.05 -3.41 -26.85
C ARG A 227 13.11 -4.55 -25.84
N ALA A 228 12.45 -4.41 -24.70
CA ALA A 228 12.21 -5.54 -23.80
C ALA A 228 11.19 -6.51 -24.42
N VAL A 229 11.61 -7.75 -24.64
CA VAL A 229 10.84 -8.79 -25.36
C VAL A 229 10.59 -10.04 -24.52
N GLY A 230 11.13 -10.11 -23.31
CA GLY A 230 11.01 -11.30 -22.48
C GLY A 230 11.75 -11.19 -21.16
N VAL A 231 11.72 -12.29 -20.42
CA VAL A 231 12.50 -12.50 -19.19
C VAL A 231 13.06 -13.91 -19.17
N LYS A 232 14.18 -14.11 -18.50
CA LYS A 232 14.70 -15.44 -18.18
C LYS A 232 15.18 -15.51 -16.73
N GLY A 233 15.29 -16.72 -16.21
CA GLY A 233 15.74 -16.94 -14.85
C GLY A 233 15.61 -18.39 -14.43
N ARG A 234 15.36 -18.58 -13.14
CA ARG A 234 15.40 -19.88 -12.47
C ARG A 234 14.04 -20.33 -11.98
N VAL A 235 13.81 -21.63 -12.04
CA VAL A 235 12.66 -22.30 -11.42
C VAL A 235 13.11 -22.85 -10.08
N LEU A 236 12.35 -22.52 -9.04
CA LEU A 236 12.54 -23.04 -7.69
C LEU A 236 11.74 -24.33 -7.51
N GLU A 237 12.19 -25.18 -6.59
CA GLU A 237 11.38 -26.34 -6.19
C GLU A 237 10.01 -25.90 -5.65
N GLU A 238 9.03 -26.79 -5.82
CA GLU A 238 7.69 -26.60 -5.28
C GLU A 238 7.74 -26.43 -3.76
N ASP A 239 6.96 -25.48 -3.27
CA ASP A 239 6.87 -25.18 -1.86
C ASP A 239 5.47 -24.71 -1.51
N ASN A 240 4.80 -25.41 -0.60
CA ASN A 240 3.43 -25.13 -0.17
C ASN A 240 3.35 -24.46 1.22
N GLN A 241 4.44 -23.82 1.67
CA GLN A 241 4.43 -23.10 2.93
C GLN A 241 3.31 -22.05 2.97
N PRO A 242 2.70 -21.81 4.15
CA PRO A 242 1.68 -20.80 4.31
C PRO A 242 2.15 -19.39 3.90
N ARG A 243 1.20 -18.52 3.57
CA ARG A 243 1.47 -17.12 3.19
C ARG A 243 2.37 -16.42 4.21
N GLY A 244 3.39 -15.72 3.72
CA GLY A 244 4.33 -14.96 4.53
C GLY A 244 5.46 -15.80 5.15
N VAL A 245 5.32 -17.12 5.25
CA VAL A 245 6.40 -18.00 5.69
C VAL A 245 7.46 -18.08 4.59
N LYS A 246 8.74 -18.09 4.99
CA LYS A 246 9.86 -18.20 4.04
C LYS A 246 9.79 -19.52 3.29
N THR A 247 9.67 -19.45 1.97
CA THR A 247 9.74 -20.62 1.08
C THR A 247 11.18 -20.98 0.72
N SER A 248 11.40 -22.20 0.24
CA SER A 248 12.65 -22.70 -0.33
C SER A 248 13.15 -21.81 -1.47
N ARG A 249 14.48 -21.75 -1.60
CA ARG A 249 15.21 -21.07 -2.68
C ARG A 249 16.10 -22.06 -3.45
N VAL A 250 15.85 -23.37 -3.32
CA VAL A 250 16.53 -24.41 -4.09
C VAL A 250 16.08 -24.32 -5.54
N GLU A 251 17.05 -24.20 -6.44
CA GLU A 251 16.87 -24.15 -7.89
C GLU A 251 16.78 -25.58 -8.46
N VAL A 252 15.84 -25.80 -9.38
CA VAL A 252 15.61 -27.10 -10.02
C VAL A 252 15.63 -27.06 -11.55
N ASP A 253 15.42 -25.89 -12.15
CA ASP A 253 15.45 -25.69 -13.59
C ASP A 253 15.66 -24.20 -13.93
N THR A 254 15.69 -23.90 -15.22
CA THR A 254 15.72 -22.54 -15.78
C THR A 254 14.54 -22.31 -16.70
N PHE A 255 14.22 -21.05 -16.97
CA PHE A 255 13.14 -20.71 -17.90
C PHE A 255 13.49 -19.48 -18.75
N GLU A 256 12.89 -19.42 -19.93
CA GLU A 256 12.85 -18.25 -20.80
C GLU A 256 11.40 -18.02 -21.26
N LEU A 257 10.89 -16.80 -21.10
CA LEU A 257 9.57 -16.39 -21.54
C LEU A 257 9.68 -15.18 -22.47
N ARG A 258 9.00 -15.23 -23.61
CA ARG A 258 8.94 -14.16 -24.59
C ARG A 258 7.51 -13.62 -24.73
N GLY A 259 7.39 -12.31 -24.84
CA GLY A 259 6.11 -11.62 -24.81
C GLY A 259 6.09 -10.34 -25.64
N SER A 260 4.94 -9.69 -25.68
CA SER A 260 4.76 -8.39 -26.35
C SER A 260 5.37 -7.23 -25.57
N ALA A 261 5.41 -7.34 -24.24
CA ALA A 261 5.96 -6.36 -23.31
C ALA A 261 6.27 -7.03 -21.96
N VAL A 262 7.11 -6.37 -21.15
CA VAL A 262 7.45 -6.75 -19.77
C VAL A 262 7.02 -5.63 -18.82
N LEU A 263 6.26 -6.00 -17.79
CA LEU A 263 5.88 -5.12 -16.67
C LEU A 263 6.58 -5.59 -15.39
N VAL A 264 7.36 -4.70 -14.76
CA VAL A 264 7.96 -4.93 -13.44
C VAL A 264 7.05 -4.39 -12.34
N SER A 265 6.52 -5.27 -11.48
CA SER A 265 5.66 -4.93 -10.34
C SER A 265 6.00 -5.73 -9.08
N SER A 266 7.30 -5.91 -8.84
CA SER A 266 7.89 -6.83 -7.85
C SER A 266 7.95 -6.32 -6.40
N GLY A 267 7.58 -5.06 -6.14
CA GLY A 267 7.75 -4.42 -4.83
C GLY A 267 9.10 -3.73 -4.61
N GLY A 268 9.33 -3.22 -3.40
CA GLY A 268 10.55 -2.50 -3.00
C GLY A 268 11.53 -3.36 -2.21
N ILE A 269 12.46 -2.70 -1.50
CA ILE A 269 13.60 -3.35 -0.80
C ILE A 269 13.31 -3.67 0.68
N GLY A 270 12.12 -3.36 1.20
CA GLY A 270 11.86 -3.33 2.65
C GLY A 270 12.11 -4.63 3.42
N GLY A 271 12.11 -5.79 2.75
CA GLY A 271 12.41 -7.10 3.33
C GLY A 271 13.90 -7.46 3.29
N ASN A 272 14.72 -6.66 2.60
CA ASN A 272 16.15 -6.84 2.46
C ASN A 272 16.89 -5.75 3.26
N VAL A 273 17.21 -6.07 4.52
CA VAL A 273 17.86 -5.13 5.45
C VAL A 273 19.21 -4.65 4.91
N GLU A 274 19.97 -5.49 4.22
CA GLU A 274 21.26 -5.08 3.64
C GLU A 274 21.07 -4.04 2.52
N ALA A 275 20.06 -4.21 1.67
CA ALA A 275 19.70 -3.20 0.67
C ALA A 275 19.19 -1.90 1.32
N VAL A 276 18.38 -1.98 2.38
CA VAL A 276 17.95 -0.80 3.15
C VAL A 276 19.15 -0.06 3.73
N LYS A 277 20.10 -0.77 4.35
CA LYS A 277 21.32 -0.19 4.92
C LYS A 277 22.20 0.45 3.85
N ALA A 278 22.37 -0.21 2.71
CA ALA A 278 23.14 0.30 1.58
C ALA A 278 22.53 1.58 0.98
N ALA A 279 21.20 1.70 0.97
CA ALA A 279 20.48 2.88 0.50
C ALA A 279 20.28 3.96 1.58
N TRP A 280 20.78 3.75 2.82
CA TRP A 280 20.46 4.62 3.95
C TRP A 280 21.08 6.02 3.81
N PRO A 281 20.29 7.10 3.79
CA PRO A 281 20.77 8.45 3.55
C PRO A 281 21.32 9.08 4.83
N ILE A 282 22.57 8.76 5.18
CA ILE A 282 23.24 9.24 6.40
C ILE A 282 23.21 10.78 6.53
N ASP A 283 23.46 11.50 5.43
CA ASP A 283 23.50 12.97 5.44
C ASP A 283 22.15 13.61 5.80
N ARG A 284 21.04 12.88 5.60
CA ARG A 284 19.68 13.36 5.82
C ARG A 284 19.07 12.85 7.12
N LEU A 285 19.26 11.56 7.43
CA LEU A 285 18.58 10.88 8.54
C LEU A 285 19.40 10.82 9.82
N GLY A 286 20.73 10.88 9.77
CA GLY A 286 21.55 10.89 10.98
C GLY A 286 22.94 10.30 10.77
N PRO A 287 23.83 10.47 11.76
CA PRO A 287 25.27 10.29 11.60
C PRO A 287 25.69 8.82 11.37
N LYS A 288 24.79 7.86 11.57
CA LYS A 288 25.04 6.44 11.33
C LYS A 288 23.80 5.72 10.82
N VAL A 289 24.03 4.62 10.11
CA VAL A 289 22.99 3.67 9.76
C VAL A 289 22.53 2.94 11.03
N PRO A 290 21.22 2.81 11.29
CA PRO A 290 20.72 2.05 12.43
C PRO A 290 21.21 0.60 12.41
N GLU A 291 21.47 0.05 13.60
CA GLU A 291 21.99 -1.30 13.76
C GLU A 291 20.83 -2.32 13.76
N ASN A 292 19.72 -1.93 14.38
CA ASN A 292 18.57 -2.77 14.63
C ASN A 292 17.34 -2.31 13.87
N PHE A 293 16.68 -3.28 13.25
CA PHE A 293 15.40 -3.10 12.57
C PHE A 293 14.45 -4.24 12.93
N VAL A 294 13.16 -3.95 12.95
CA VAL A 294 12.13 -4.97 12.77
C VAL A 294 11.57 -4.87 11.34
N ILE A 295 11.12 -5.98 10.76
CA ILE A 295 10.80 -6.06 9.33
C ILE A 295 9.29 -6.04 9.11
N GLY A 296 8.76 -4.98 8.51
CA GLY A 296 7.32 -4.79 8.29
C GLY A 296 6.75 -5.35 7.00
N VAL A 297 7.53 -6.16 6.26
CA VAL A 297 7.13 -6.78 4.99
C VAL A 297 7.62 -8.23 4.92
N PRO A 298 6.97 -9.10 4.13
CA PRO A 298 7.45 -10.45 3.91
C PRO A 298 8.87 -10.51 3.33
N ALA A 299 9.58 -11.60 3.61
CA ALA A 299 10.96 -11.81 3.18
C ALA A 299 11.19 -11.76 1.66
N HIS A 300 10.15 -12.03 0.86
CA HIS A 300 10.22 -11.96 -0.60
C HIS A 300 10.14 -10.54 -1.19
N VAL A 301 9.95 -9.52 -0.35
CA VAL A 301 10.00 -8.10 -0.75
C VAL A 301 11.47 -7.63 -0.75
N ASP A 302 12.26 -8.19 -1.67
CA ASP A 302 13.72 -8.07 -1.71
C ASP A 302 14.25 -6.96 -2.62
N GLY A 303 13.40 -6.44 -3.50
CA GLY A 303 13.70 -5.37 -4.45
C GLY A 303 14.64 -5.75 -5.61
N ARG A 304 14.91 -7.05 -5.84
CA ARG A 304 15.91 -7.51 -6.83
C ARG A 304 15.69 -6.94 -8.23
N MET A 305 14.42 -6.79 -8.64
CA MET A 305 14.09 -6.34 -9.98
C MET A 305 14.45 -4.89 -10.25
N ILE A 306 14.68 -4.06 -9.22
CA ILE A 306 15.16 -2.68 -9.42
C ILE A 306 16.56 -2.73 -10.05
N GLY A 307 17.47 -3.54 -9.49
CA GLY A 307 18.81 -3.73 -10.04
C GLY A 307 18.82 -4.47 -11.37
N ILE A 308 17.94 -5.46 -11.56
CA ILE A 308 17.81 -6.16 -12.85
C ILE A 308 17.31 -5.22 -13.95
N ALA A 309 16.33 -4.36 -13.66
CA ALA A 309 15.85 -3.35 -14.60
C ALA A 309 16.94 -2.33 -14.94
N GLU A 310 17.71 -1.87 -13.94
CA GLU A 310 18.87 -1.01 -14.17
C GLU A 310 19.90 -1.67 -15.08
N GLY A 311 20.26 -2.93 -14.82
CA GLY A 311 21.19 -3.69 -15.65
C GLY A 311 20.72 -3.87 -17.09
N ALA A 312 19.40 -3.86 -17.32
CA ALA A 312 18.81 -3.87 -18.66
C ALA A 312 18.80 -2.50 -19.35
N GLY A 313 19.13 -1.42 -18.64
CA GLY A 313 19.20 -0.05 -19.16
C GLY A 313 18.10 0.90 -18.66
N ALA A 314 17.34 0.52 -17.64
CA ALA A 314 16.37 1.42 -17.00
C ALA A 314 17.06 2.50 -16.15
N ASN A 315 16.49 3.70 -16.09
CA ASN A 315 16.92 4.74 -15.17
C ASN A 315 16.31 4.51 -13.77
N ILE A 316 17.13 4.58 -12.73
CA ILE A 316 16.70 4.46 -11.33
C ILE A 316 16.97 5.79 -10.63
N VAL A 317 15.92 6.38 -10.06
CA VAL A 317 15.97 7.70 -9.43
C VAL A 317 15.55 7.65 -7.96
N ASN A 318 15.93 8.67 -7.20
CA ASN A 318 15.54 8.90 -5.80
C ASN A 318 15.91 7.74 -4.86
N ARG A 319 17.05 7.09 -5.10
CA ARG A 319 17.54 5.93 -4.31
C ARG A 319 17.65 6.21 -2.81
N ASP A 320 17.86 7.47 -2.45
CA ASP A 320 17.97 7.95 -1.08
C ASP A 320 16.62 8.08 -0.35
N ARG A 321 15.49 7.87 -1.04
CA ARG A 321 14.15 8.08 -0.49
C ARG A 321 13.52 6.77 -0.04
N MET A 322 13.33 6.66 1.27
CA MET A 322 12.72 5.52 1.95
C MET A 322 11.75 6.01 3.03
N TRP A 323 10.80 5.16 3.37
CA TRP A 323 9.82 5.42 4.41
C TRP A 323 9.81 4.27 5.42
N HIS A 324 10.23 4.60 6.65
CA HIS A 324 10.35 3.70 7.78
C HIS A 324 9.54 4.24 8.95
N TYR A 325 8.84 3.36 9.64
CA TYR A 325 8.07 3.76 10.80
C TYR A 325 8.91 3.70 12.07
N THR A 326 8.62 4.58 13.01
CA THR A 326 9.35 4.69 14.28
C THR A 326 8.63 4.03 15.44
N GLU A 327 7.39 3.58 15.24
CA GLU A 327 6.57 2.90 16.24
C GLU A 327 6.55 1.37 16.05
N GLY A 328 7.69 0.77 15.71
CA GLY A 328 7.83 -0.65 15.45
C GLY A 328 7.90 -1.50 16.73
N LEU A 329 7.24 -2.65 16.69
CA LEU A 329 7.28 -3.69 17.73
C LEU A 329 7.85 -4.96 17.12
N GLN A 330 8.63 -5.72 17.89
CA GLN A 330 8.88 -7.10 17.52
C GLN A 330 7.60 -7.91 17.74
N ASN A 331 7.16 -8.61 16.69
CA ASN A 331 6.00 -9.48 16.80
C ASN A 331 6.30 -10.66 17.73
N TRP A 332 5.41 -10.91 18.68
CA TRP A 332 5.50 -12.04 19.61
C TRP A 332 5.06 -13.36 18.94
N ASP A 333 4.27 -13.28 17.86
CA ASP A 333 3.83 -14.40 17.03
C ASP A 333 4.14 -14.10 15.56
N PRO A 334 5.43 -14.23 15.16
CA PRO A 334 5.89 -13.79 13.84
C PRO A 334 5.36 -14.68 12.72
N ILE A 335 5.10 -14.09 11.56
CA ILE A 335 4.66 -14.78 10.34
C ILE A 335 5.85 -14.99 9.40
N TRP A 336 6.75 -14.00 9.33
CA TRP A 336 8.04 -14.07 8.65
C TRP A 336 9.19 -13.82 9.63
N PRO A 337 10.45 -14.14 9.25
CA PRO A 337 11.62 -13.86 10.09
C PRO A 337 11.70 -12.37 10.45
N ASP A 338 12.00 -12.08 11.72
CA ASP A 338 12.10 -10.72 12.27
C ASP A 338 10.86 -9.83 12.03
N HIS A 339 9.68 -10.46 11.96
CA HIS A 339 8.41 -9.78 11.72
C HIS A 339 8.18 -8.64 12.73
N GLY A 340 8.14 -7.42 12.18
CA GLY A 340 7.79 -6.21 12.88
C GLY A 340 6.34 -5.79 12.65
N ILE A 341 5.69 -5.31 13.71
CA ILE A 341 4.35 -4.69 13.65
C ILE A 341 4.47 -3.22 14.00
N ARG A 342 3.87 -2.33 13.20
CA ARG A 342 3.77 -0.91 13.53
C ARG A 342 2.57 -0.68 14.44
N ILE A 343 2.77 0.06 15.52
CA ILE A 343 1.66 0.70 16.23
C ILE A 343 1.17 1.87 15.36
N LEU A 344 -0.13 1.93 15.09
CA LEU A 344 -0.78 3.16 14.69
C LEU A 344 -1.23 3.82 15.99
N PRO A 345 -0.54 4.87 16.49
CA PRO A 345 -0.92 5.53 17.73
C PRO A 345 -1.94 6.64 17.47
N ALA A 346 -2.47 7.22 18.55
CA ALA A 346 -3.06 8.55 18.53
C ALA A 346 -2.24 9.43 19.51
N PRO A 347 -2.51 10.75 19.63
CA PRO A 347 -1.52 11.69 20.14
C PRO A 347 -1.26 11.63 21.65
N SER A 348 -1.92 10.75 22.41
CA SER A 348 -1.92 10.85 23.87
C SER A 348 -0.69 10.25 24.55
N SER A 349 -0.03 9.25 23.98
CA SER A 349 1.17 8.65 24.59
C SER A 349 2.30 9.68 24.72
N LEU A 350 2.95 9.74 25.89
CA LEU A 350 4.18 10.51 26.05
C LEU A 350 5.31 9.82 25.28
N TRP A 351 6.04 10.55 24.45
CA TRP A 351 7.13 10.01 23.65
C TRP A 351 8.48 10.52 24.15
N LEU A 352 9.34 9.61 24.61
CA LEU A 352 10.72 9.90 24.99
C LEU A 352 11.68 9.25 24.00
N ASP A 353 12.83 9.86 23.77
CA ASP A 353 13.93 9.19 23.08
C ASP A 353 14.64 8.19 24.00
N ALA A 354 15.62 7.45 23.46
CA ALA A 354 16.37 6.47 24.22
C ALA A 354 17.02 7.04 25.49
N THR A 355 17.32 8.34 25.53
CA THR A 355 17.97 9.03 26.67
C THR A 355 16.98 9.50 27.74
N GLY A 356 15.67 9.31 27.53
CA GLY A 356 14.62 9.74 28.44
C GLY A 356 14.17 11.18 28.24
N LYS A 357 14.65 11.86 27.20
CA LYS A 357 14.22 13.21 26.86
C LYS A 357 12.94 13.13 26.04
N ARG A 358 11.95 13.95 26.39
CA ARG A 358 10.71 14.09 25.60
C ARG A 358 11.05 14.61 24.20
N LEU A 359 10.46 13.99 23.18
CA LEU A 359 10.61 14.46 21.81
C LEU A 359 10.07 15.91 21.69
N PRO A 360 10.76 16.79 20.93
CA PRO A 360 10.38 18.19 20.81
C PRO A 360 9.08 18.33 20.00
N PRO A 361 8.29 19.40 20.24
CA PRO A 361 7.19 19.74 19.34
C PRO A 361 7.70 19.93 17.89
N HIS A 362 7.04 19.41 16.85
CA HIS A 362 5.76 18.69 16.83
C HIS A 362 5.89 17.16 16.75
N LEU A 363 6.99 16.56 17.21
CA LEU A 363 7.25 15.11 17.13
C LEU A 363 6.47 14.33 18.21
N PHE A 364 5.15 14.23 18.00
CA PHE A 364 4.22 13.49 18.84
C PHE A 364 3.71 12.24 18.11
N PRO A 365 3.11 11.26 18.82
CA PRO A 365 2.57 10.09 18.14
C PRO A 365 1.53 10.48 17.08
N GLY A 366 1.68 9.98 15.84
CA GLY A 366 0.77 10.28 14.72
C GLY A 366 0.89 11.71 14.17
N THR A 367 2.10 12.25 14.07
CA THR A 367 2.36 13.60 13.51
C THR A 367 3.22 13.54 12.25
N ASP A 368 4.55 13.43 12.40
CA ASP A 368 5.54 13.41 11.32
C ASP A 368 6.53 12.26 11.55
N THR A 369 6.33 11.19 10.79
CA THR A 369 7.15 9.97 10.89
C THR A 369 8.61 10.23 10.51
N LEU A 370 8.88 10.97 9.43
CA LEU A 370 10.24 11.12 8.92
C LEU A 370 11.07 12.06 9.80
N ALA A 371 10.47 13.16 10.28
CA ALA A 371 11.15 14.05 11.22
C ALA A 371 11.40 13.33 12.56
N THR A 372 10.48 12.46 12.99
CA THR A 372 10.69 11.61 14.16
C THR A 372 11.83 10.61 13.96
N LEU A 373 11.88 9.96 12.79
CA LEU A 373 12.97 9.06 12.42
C LEU A 373 14.32 9.78 12.46
N LYS A 374 14.38 10.96 11.83
CA LYS A 374 15.58 11.81 11.84
C LYS A 374 15.98 12.20 13.26
N TYR A 375 15.04 12.57 14.11
CA TYR A 375 15.35 12.91 15.51
C TYR A 375 15.94 11.71 16.25
N ILE A 376 15.29 10.54 16.18
CA ILE A 376 15.75 9.31 16.84
C ILE A 376 17.16 8.95 16.38
N CYS A 377 17.41 8.88 15.07
CA CYS A 377 18.73 8.55 14.53
C CYS A 377 19.82 9.55 14.97
N ASN A 378 19.49 10.84 15.12
CA ASN A 378 20.44 11.85 15.62
C ASN A 378 20.78 11.71 17.11
N THR A 379 19.98 10.97 17.89
CA THR A 379 20.36 10.64 19.27
C THR A 379 21.49 9.62 19.36
N GLY A 380 21.83 8.95 18.24
CA GLY A 380 22.79 7.86 18.20
C GLY A 380 22.20 6.49 18.55
N PHE A 381 20.90 6.42 18.82
CA PHE A 381 20.15 5.20 19.11
C PHE A 381 19.11 4.91 18.02
N ASP A 382 18.63 3.66 17.98
CA ASP A 382 17.65 3.15 17.01
C ASP A 382 16.35 2.68 17.70
N TYR A 383 16.09 3.20 18.89
CA TYR A 383 14.85 2.96 19.62
C TYR A 383 14.39 4.21 20.39
N SER A 384 13.13 4.20 20.81
CA SER A 384 12.51 5.24 21.63
C SER A 384 11.45 4.63 22.57
N TRP A 385 10.77 5.46 23.36
CA TRP A 385 9.79 5.01 24.35
C TRP A 385 8.45 5.71 24.19
N PHE A 386 7.37 4.93 24.13
CA PHE A 386 6.09 5.43 24.61
C PHE A 386 5.94 5.16 26.10
N ILE A 387 5.38 6.14 26.82
CA ILE A 387 4.83 5.99 28.16
C ILE A 387 3.34 6.37 28.09
N LEU A 388 2.49 5.48 28.58
CA LEU A 388 1.04 5.61 28.55
C LEU A 388 0.39 4.77 29.65
N ASP A 389 -0.93 4.70 29.64
CA ASP A 389 -1.73 3.91 30.57
C ASP A 389 -2.73 3.01 29.84
N GLN A 390 -3.47 2.23 30.62
CA GLN A 390 -4.46 1.28 30.11
C GLN A 390 -5.59 1.95 29.32
N THR A 391 -5.99 3.18 29.68
CA THR A 391 -7.05 3.92 29.00
C THR A 391 -6.58 4.38 27.62
N ILE A 392 -5.35 4.88 27.52
CA ILE A 392 -4.75 5.29 26.26
C ILE A 392 -4.56 4.06 25.36
N ILE A 393 -3.89 3.01 25.82
CA ILE A 393 -3.57 1.87 24.94
C ILE A 393 -4.83 1.19 24.41
N ALA A 394 -5.87 1.07 25.24
CA ALA A 394 -7.12 0.41 24.87
C ALA A 394 -7.84 1.11 23.71
N ARG A 395 -7.65 2.41 23.58
CA ARG A 395 -8.37 3.25 22.62
C ARG A 395 -7.50 3.69 21.45
N GLU A 396 -6.23 3.98 21.72
CA GLU A 396 -5.32 4.63 20.79
C GLU A 396 -4.35 3.67 20.12
N PHE A 397 -4.20 2.41 20.55
CA PHE A 397 -3.38 1.47 19.80
C PHE A 397 -4.23 0.71 18.79
N ALA A 398 -3.93 0.91 17.52
CA ALA A 398 -4.24 -0.05 16.48
C ALA A 398 -2.91 -0.64 15.98
N LEU A 399 -2.91 -1.90 15.55
CA LEU A 399 -1.73 -2.58 15.06
C LEU A 399 -1.80 -2.66 13.54
N SER A 400 -0.69 -2.44 12.83
CA SER A 400 -0.62 -2.66 11.39
C SER A 400 -0.78 -4.16 11.08
N GLY A 401 -1.20 -4.49 9.87
CA GLY A 401 -1.40 -5.88 9.47
C GLY A 401 -2.88 -6.25 9.44
N SER A 402 -3.37 -6.82 8.35
CA SER A 402 -4.76 -7.33 8.28
C SER A 402 -5.04 -8.45 9.29
N GLU A 403 -4.01 -9.22 9.62
CA GLU A 403 -4.00 -10.29 10.61
C GLU A 403 -4.17 -9.79 12.04
N GLN A 404 -3.68 -8.58 12.35
CA GLN A 404 -3.84 -7.95 13.66
C GLN A 404 -5.20 -7.26 13.83
N ASN A 405 -6.06 -7.30 12.80
CA ASN A 405 -7.36 -6.64 12.80
C ASN A 405 -8.46 -7.61 12.31
N PRO A 406 -8.67 -8.75 13.00
CA PRO A 406 -9.62 -9.79 12.60
C PRO A 406 -11.06 -9.27 12.50
N ASP A 407 -11.40 -8.24 13.27
CA ASP A 407 -12.70 -7.59 13.21
C ASP A 407 -12.94 -6.90 11.86
N LEU A 408 -11.88 -6.35 11.25
CA LEU A 408 -11.91 -5.70 9.94
C LEU A 408 -11.75 -6.72 8.81
N SER A 409 -10.73 -7.58 8.88
CA SER A 409 -10.42 -8.54 7.80
C SER A 409 -11.50 -9.60 7.64
N ASN A 410 -12.15 -10.04 8.73
CA ASN A 410 -13.30 -10.94 8.67
C ASN A 410 -14.64 -10.22 8.51
N LYS A 411 -14.65 -8.88 8.34
CA LYS A 411 -15.86 -8.06 8.19
C LYS A 411 -16.88 -8.29 9.32
N SER A 412 -16.41 -8.38 10.56
CA SER A 412 -17.26 -8.69 11.73
C SER A 412 -17.66 -7.42 12.48
N LEU A 413 -18.86 -6.91 12.19
CA LEU A 413 -19.43 -5.74 12.87
C LEU A 413 -19.57 -5.95 14.39
N LEU A 414 -19.90 -7.17 14.83
CA LEU A 414 -20.02 -7.50 16.24
C LEU A 414 -18.67 -7.40 16.97
N GLN A 415 -17.61 -7.99 16.40
CA GLN A 415 -16.26 -7.88 16.97
C GLN A 415 -15.75 -6.43 16.96
N PHE A 416 -16.02 -5.70 15.88
CA PHE A 416 -15.66 -4.29 15.76
C PHE A 416 -16.26 -3.46 16.91
N ILE A 417 -17.57 -3.59 17.15
CA ILE A 417 -18.26 -2.86 18.22
C ILE A 417 -17.77 -3.31 19.61
N LEU A 418 -17.73 -4.62 19.88
CA LEU A 418 -17.36 -5.14 21.20
C LEU A 418 -15.92 -4.80 21.58
N GLN A 419 -14.99 -4.88 20.62
CA GLN A 419 -13.57 -4.69 20.91
C GLN A 419 -13.12 -3.22 20.81
N ARG A 420 -13.56 -2.49 19.78
CA ARG A 420 -13.06 -1.11 19.52
C ARG A 420 -13.93 -0.02 20.11
N VAL A 421 -15.23 -0.27 20.33
CA VAL A 421 -16.16 0.76 20.84
C VAL A 421 -16.45 0.55 22.33
N LEU A 422 -16.63 -0.68 22.78
CA LEU A 422 -17.02 -1.00 24.16
C LEU A 422 -15.89 -1.58 25.03
N GLY A 423 -14.75 -1.93 24.43
CA GLY A 423 -13.64 -2.57 25.13
C GLY A 423 -12.84 -1.59 26.01
N LYS A 424 -12.69 -1.90 27.30
CA LYS A 424 -11.82 -1.14 28.22
C LYS A 424 -10.34 -1.54 28.19
N LYS A 425 -10.03 -2.69 27.57
CA LYS A 425 -8.67 -3.28 27.49
C LYS A 425 -8.06 -3.23 26.08
N GLY A 426 -8.77 -2.65 25.12
CA GLY A 426 -8.41 -2.66 23.71
C GLY A 426 -8.72 -3.98 23.01
N THR A 427 -8.27 -4.09 21.77
CA THR A 427 -8.47 -5.30 20.96
C THR A 427 -7.70 -6.48 21.53
N VAL A 428 -8.13 -7.71 21.21
CA VAL A 428 -7.42 -8.93 21.65
C VAL A 428 -5.94 -8.93 21.23
N PRO A 429 -5.59 -8.54 19.99
CA PRO A 429 -4.18 -8.39 19.59
C PRO A 429 -3.37 -7.45 20.48
N VAL A 430 -3.92 -6.27 20.82
CA VAL A 430 -3.23 -5.31 21.71
C VAL A 430 -3.04 -5.88 23.11
N GLN A 431 -4.00 -6.64 23.63
CA GLN A 431 -3.86 -7.34 24.91
C GLN A 431 -2.78 -8.43 24.85
N ASN A 432 -2.68 -9.16 23.75
CA ASN A 432 -1.64 -10.19 23.56
C ASN A 432 -0.25 -9.57 23.49
N PHE A 433 -0.09 -8.42 22.83
CA PHE A 433 1.18 -7.69 22.82
C PHE A 433 1.57 -7.19 24.23
N GLN A 434 0.63 -6.67 25.01
CA GLN A 434 0.91 -6.29 26.39
C GLN A 434 1.36 -7.49 27.25
N LYS A 435 0.81 -8.68 26.97
CA LYS A 435 1.10 -9.89 27.75
C LYS A 435 2.40 -10.57 27.34
N ASN A 436 2.65 -10.69 26.04
CA ASN A 436 3.69 -11.55 25.47
C ASN A 436 4.80 -10.76 24.76
N GLY A 437 4.55 -9.47 24.46
CA GLY A 437 5.48 -8.64 23.70
C GLY A 437 6.70 -8.27 24.52
N LYS A 438 7.88 -8.62 24.00
CA LYS A 438 9.17 -8.34 24.68
C LYS A 438 9.47 -6.86 24.88
N ASP A 439 8.82 -5.99 24.12
CA ASP A 439 9.06 -4.55 24.15
C ASP A 439 8.13 -3.83 25.14
N PHE A 440 7.24 -4.55 25.84
CA PHE A 440 6.27 -3.98 26.79
C PHE A 440 6.74 -4.12 28.23
N VAL A 441 6.60 -3.03 29.00
CA VAL A 441 6.73 -3.00 30.45
C VAL A 441 5.41 -2.50 31.03
N VAL A 442 4.72 -3.34 31.80
CA VAL A 442 3.43 -3.00 32.42
C VAL A 442 3.59 -3.08 33.94
N ARG A 443 3.34 -1.97 34.65
CA ARG A 443 3.55 -1.83 36.10
C ARG A 443 2.51 -0.91 36.72
N ASP A 444 2.27 -1.08 38.02
CA ASP A 444 1.30 -0.24 38.75
C ASP A 444 1.90 1.07 39.23
N THR A 445 3.24 1.15 39.33
CA THR A 445 3.95 2.34 39.81
C THR A 445 4.98 2.83 38.80
N LEU A 446 5.25 4.15 38.81
CA LEU A 446 6.25 4.75 37.93
C LEU A 446 7.68 4.25 38.22
N GLU A 447 8.01 3.98 39.49
CA GLU A 447 9.33 3.51 39.89
C GLU A 447 9.63 2.13 39.28
N GLU A 448 8.68 1.21 39.40
CA GLU A 448 8.81 -0.12 38.79
C GLU A 448 8.79 -0.04 37.26
N LEU A 449 8.03 0.89 36.68
CA LEU A 449 7.99 1.12 35.23
C LEU A 449 9.37 1.54 34.72
N VAL A 450 9.98 2.57 35.32
CA VAL A 450 11.32 3.06 34.93
C VAL A 450 12.38 1.98 35.14
N LYS A 451 12.28 1.19 36.23
CA LYS A 451 13.16 0.03 36.43
C LYS A 451 13.07 -0.97 35.28
N GLY A 452 11.86 -1.32 34.84
CA GLY A 452 11.66 -2.22 33.70
C GLY A 452 12.11 -1.61 32.37
N MET A 453 11.94 -0.30 32.17
CA MET A 453 12.50 0.40 31.00
C MET A 453 14.03 0.30 30.97
N ASN A 454 14.70 0.48 32.13
CA ASN A 454 16.16 0.34 32.25
C ASN A 454 16.65 -1.09 32.06
N GLU A 455 15.86 -2.10 32.43
CA GLU A 455 16.14 -3.50 32.10
C GLU A 455 16.21 -3.72 30.59
N LEU A 456 15.21 -3.24 29.85
CA LEU A 456 15.17 -3.32 28.39
C LEU A 456 16.21 -2.41 27.70
N ALA A 457 16.53 -1.24 28.26
CA ALA A 457 17.56 -0.35 27.70
C ALA A 457 18.94 -1.04 27.71
N ARG A 458 19.28 -1.77 28.78
CA ARG A 458 20.55 -2.50 28.89
C ARG A 458 20.74 -3.56 27.81
N GLU A 459 19.68 -4.19 27.32
CA GLU A 459 19.76 -5.16 26.21
C GLU A 459 20.32 -4.53 24.92
N ARG A 460 20.13 -3.22 24.74
CA ARG A 460 20.60 -2.43 23.60
C ARG A 460 21.82 -1.57 23.93
N GLN A 461 22.46 -1.79 25.08
CA GLN A 461 23.53 -0.92 25.59
C GLN A 461 23.09 0.56 25.66
N GLY A 462 21.79 0.78 25.91
CA GLY A 462 21.19 2.08 26.00
C GLY A 462 21.50 2.79 27.33
N PRO A 463 21.26 4.10 27.40
CA PRO A 463 21.52 4.88 28.61
C PRO A 463 20.51 4.53 29.71
N GLU A 464 20.92 4.72 30.95
CA GLU A 464 20.04 4.60 32.10
C GLU A 464 19.12 5.82 32.23
N LEU A 465 17.82 5.56 32.35
CA LEU A 465 16.79 6.56 32.55
C LEU A 465 16.69 6.90 34.05
N ALA A 466 16.90 8.16 34.40
CA ALA A 466 16.75 8.64 35.77
C ALA A 466 15.26 8.81 36.13
N PHE A 467 14.83 8.15 37.21
CA PHE A 467 13.43 8.19 37.69
C PHE A 467 12.89 9.61 37.84
N ASP A 468 13.61 10.49 38.57
CA ASP A 468 13.14 11.85 38.84
C ASP A 468 12.96 12.66 37.55
N LYS A 469 13.81 12.44 36.53
CA LYS A 469 13.68 13.12 35.24
C LYS A 469 12.46 12.68 34.45
N VAL A 470 12.17 11.37 34.43
CA VAL A 470 10.96 10.85 33.79
C VAL A 470 9.71 11.35 34.52
N LYS A 471 9.73 11.34 35.86
CA LYS A 471 8.65 11.85 36.70
C LYS A 471 8.37 13.33 36.45
N ASP A 472 9.40 14.18 36.47
CA ASP A 472 9.27 15.63 36.21
C ASP A 472 8.57 15.90 34.86
N ILE A 473 8.92 15.15 33.82
CA ILE A 473 8.32 15.27 32.48
C ILE A 473 6.84 14.89 32.51
N ILE A 474 6.49 13.78 33.16
CA ILE A 474 5.11 13.31 33.25
C ILE A 474 4.26 14.28 34.07
N GLU A 475 4.73 14.73 35.23
CA GLU A 475 4.00 15.68 36.08
C GLU A 475 3.79 17.03 35.39
N ALA A 476 4.80 17.52 34.65
CA ALA A 476 4.68 18.73 33.84
C ALA A 476 3.61 18.59 32.75
N ARG A 477 3.57 17.45 32.04
CA ARG A 477 2.53 17.14 31.05
C ARG A 477 1.15 17.03 31.71
N ASP A 478 1.04 16.28 32.79
CA ASP A 478 -0.23 16.00 33.48
C ASP A 478 -0.86 17.27 34.08
N GLY A 479 -0.03 18.22 34.53
CA GLY A 479 -0.49 19.55 34.94
C GLY A 479 -1.20 20.33 33.84
N GLN A 480 -1.02 19.96 32.57
CA GLN A 480 -1.61 20.59 31.40
C GLN A 480 -2.90 19.91 30.89
N MET A 481 -3.37 18.85 31.57
CA MET A 481 -4.52 18.03 31.12
C MET A 481 -5.85 18.37 31.82
N ASN A 482 -5.83 19.25 32.84
CA ASN A 482 -7.04 19.58 33.62
C ASN A 482 -8.00 20.54 32.89
N ASN A 483 -7.51 21.30 31.91
CA ASN A 483 -8.26 22.34 31.21
C ASN A 483 -8.45 21.97 29.74
N SER A 484 -9.48 22.52 29.11
CA SER A 484 -9.72 22.41 27.66
C SER A 484 -8.76 23.26 26.81
N TYR A 485 -7.95 24.11 27.45
CA TYR A 485 -6.90 24.94 26.85
C TYR A 485 -5.58 24.72 27.61
N SER A 486 -4.46 24.88 26.92
CA SER A 486 -3.13 24.58 27.44
C SER A 486 -2.05 25.29 26.61
N LYS A 487 -0.85 25.43 27.19
CA LYS A 487 0.35 25.85 26.44
C LYS A 487 1.22 24.69 25.97
N ASP A 488 0.95 23.47 26.45
CA ASP A 488 1.64 22.27 25.97
C ASP A 488 1.08 21.85 24.61
N THR A 489 1.96 21.80 23.62
CA THR A 489 1.59 21.54 22.22
C THR A 489 1.01 20.13 22.01
N GLN A 490 1.37 19.14 22.83
CA GLN A 490 0.76 17.81 22.74
C GLN A 490 -0.66 17.83 23.31
N ALA A 491 -0.89 18.51 24.44
CA ALA A 491 -2.23 18.72 24.97
C ALA A 491 -3.13 19.47 23.97
N MET A 492 -2.59 20.51 23.31
CA MET A 492 -3.28 21.21 22.21
C MET A 492 -3.63 20.25 21.06
N LEU A 493 -2.70 19.38 20.66
CA LEU A 493 -2.91 18.38 19.60
C LEU A 493 -4.00 17.37 19.98
N ILE A 494 -3.99 16.85 21.21
CA ILE A 494 -5.02 15.92 21.71
C ILE A 494 -6.40 16.59 21.66
N ASN A 495 -6.51 17.83 22.17
CA ASN A 495 -7.76 18.58 22.15
C ASN A 495 -8.24 18.87 20.72
N ASN A 496 -7.34 19.29 19.83
CA ASN A 496 -7.67 19.52 18.42
C ASN A 496 -8.16 18.24 17.73
N SER A 497 -7.50 17.11 17.98
CA SER A 497 -7.88 15.81 17.42
C SER A 497 -9.29 15.39 17.83
N ARG A 498 -9.72 15.79 19.04
CA ARG A 498 -11.06 15.52 19.56
C ARG A 498 -12.13 16.48 19.03
N ASN A 499 -11.77 17.52 18.28
CA ASN A 499 -12.76 18.34 17.56
C ASN A 499 -13.34 17.60 16.36
N TYR A 500 -12.58 16.66 15.78
CA TYR A 500 -13.11 15.73 14.79
C TYR A 500 -13.90 14.62 15.50
N TRP A 501 -15.23 14.65 15.34
CA TRP A 501 -16.12 13.83 16.15
C TRP A 501 -15.91 12.31 16.02
N PRO A 502 -15.54 11.73 14.86
CA PRO A 502 -15.24 10.30 14.76
C PRO A 502 -14.05 9.95 15.64
N ASP A 503 -12.96 10.69 15.54
CA ASP A 503 -11.76 10.47 16.36
C ASP A 503 -12.05 10.65 17.85
N ARG A 504 -12.80 11.69 18.22
CA ARG A 504 -13.26 11.89 19.61
C ARG A 504 -13.95 10.66 20.18
N ARG A 505 -14.75 9.96 19.36
CA ARG A 505 -15.59 8.82 19.78
C ARG A 505 -14.86 7.49 19.73
N SER A 506 -14.05 7.24 18.71
CA SER A 506 -13.47 5.91 18.47
C SER A 506 -11.95 5.83 18.63
N ARG A 507 -11.22 6.94 18.52
CA ARG A 507 -9.76 6.90 18.30
C ARG A 507 -8.94 7.53 19.41
N VAL A 508 -9.32 8.70 19.89
CA VAL A 508 -8.53 9.52 20.82
C VAL A 508 -9.14 9.41 22.20
N ALA A 509 -8.33 9.12 23.21
CA ALA A 509 -8.72 9.07 24.61
C ALA A 509 -9.16 10.46 25.10
N PRO A 510 -10.12 10.54 26.04
CA PRO A 510 -10.33 11.78 26.79
C PRO A 510 -9.03 12.21 27.48
N PRO A 511 -8.65 13.49 27.45
CA PRO A 511 -7.47 13.97 28.16
C PRO A 511 -7.56 13.64 29.66
N HIS A 512 -6.48 13.10 30.21
CA HIS A 512 -6.33 12.77 31.63
C HIS A 512 -4.84 12.74 31.98
N LYS A 513 -4.56 12.63 33.28
CA LYS A 513 -3.21 12.51 33.82
C LYS A 513 -2.75 11.06 33.71
N LEU A 514 -1.53 10.83 33.24
CA LEU A 514 -0.96 9.48 33.17
C LEU A 514 -0.81 8.86 34.56
N LEU A 515 -0.48 9.67 35.58
CA LEU A 515 -0.27 9.18 36.95
C LEU A 515 -1.57 9.00 37.75
N ASP A 516 -2.75 9.17 37.13
CA ASP A 516 -4.02 8.87 37.80
C ASP A 516 -4.26 7.35 37.84
N PRO A 517 -4.29 6.72 39.03
CA PRO A 517 -4.46 5.27 39.15
C PRO A 517 -5.77 4.74 38.55
N ALA A 518 -6.79 5.59 38.38
CA ALA A 518 -8.06 5.20 37.75
C ALA A 518 -7.89 4.80 36.28
N HIS A 519 -6.79 5.21 35.65
CA HIS A 519 -6.47 4.93 34.25
C HIS A 519 -5.42 3.83 34.06
N GLY A 520 -4.81 3.34 35.15
CA GLY A 520 -3.73 2.37 35.13
C GLY A 520 -4.12 0.93 34.71
N PRO A 521 -3.13 0.01 34.62
CA PRO A 521 -1.71 0.19 34.97
C PRO A 521 -0.96 1.15 34.03
N LEU A 522 0.24 1.57 34.45
CA LEU A 522 1.19 2.28 33.60
C LEU A 522 1.87 1.31 32.63
N ILE A 523 2.16 1.79 31.44
CA ILE A 523 2.72 1.02 30.34
C ILE A 523 3.84 1.82 29.70
N ALA A 524 4.99 1.17 29.50
CA ALA A 524 6.06 1.67 28.67
C ALA A 524 6.31 0.70 27.52
N VAL A 525 6.58 1.23 26.34
CA VAL A 525 6.80 0.44 25.12
C VAL A 525 8.09 0.88 24.46
N ARG A 526 9.06 -0.03 24.32
CA ARG A 526 10.28 0.20 23.55
C ARG A 526 9.93 0.13 22.06
N LEU A 527 9.97 1.26 21.37
CA LEU A 527 9.68 1.35 19.95
C LEU A 527 10.97 1.16 19.14
N ASN A 528 10.89 0.34 18.10
CA ASN A 528 11.98 0.02 17.18
C ASN A 528 11.75 0.70 15.83
N LEU A 529 12.83 0.95 15.09
CA LEU A 529 12.72 1.32 13.67
C LEU A 529 12.21 0.12 12.86
N LEU A 530 11.20 0.36 12.01
CA LEU A 530 10.55 -0.67 11.22
C LEU A 530 10.77 -0.42 9.73
N THR A 531 11.43 -1.38 9.06
CA THR A 531 11.59 -1.31 7.61
C THR A 531 10.24 -1.47 6.92
N ARG A 532 9.96 -0.65 5.90
CA ARG A 532 8.65 -0.70 5.25
C ARG A 532 8.67 -0.46 3.77
N LYS A 533 9.03 0.74 3.31
CA LYS A 533 8.81 1.17 1.93
C LYS A 533 10.05 1.82 1.32
N THR A 534 10.30 1.48 0.06
CA THR A 534 11.15 2.27 -0.83
C THR A 534 10.29 3.31 -1.53
N LEU A 535 10.65 4.59 -1.46
CA LEU A 535 9.92 5.66 -2.14
C LEU A 535 10.52 5.97 -3.52
N GLY A 536 11.83 5.81 -3.68
CA GLY A 536 12.49 5.81 -4.98
C GLY A 536 12.25 4.55 -5.80
N GLY A 537 12.73 4.52 -7.04
CA GLY A 537 12.65 3.32 -7.87
C GLY A 537 12.89 3.56 -9.36
N ILE A 538 12.36 2.65 -10.17
CA ILE A 538 12.42 2.71 -11.63
C ILE A 538 11.63 3.94 -12.12
N GLU A 539 12.28 4.81 -12.88
CA GLU A 539 11.66 6.01 -13.43
C GLU A 539 10.66 5.66 -14.53
N THR A 540 9.46 6.24 -14.49
CA THR A 540 8.41 6.02 -15.49
C THR A 540 7.70 7.30 -15.90
N ASP A 541 7.32 7.39 -17.18
CA ASP A 541 6.36 8.43 -17.59
C ASP A 541 4.93 8.12 -17.10
N LEU A 542 3.96 9.03 -17.34
CA LEU A 542 2.56 8.84 -16.91
C LEU A 542 1.84 7.63 -17.53
N ARG A 543 2.44 6.98 -18.53
CA ARG A 543 1.95 5.73 -19.12
C ARG A 543 2.60 4.50 -18.49
N SER A 544 3.31 4.69 -17.38
CA SER A 544 4.13 3.67 -16.70
C SER A 544 5.24 3.08 -17.58
N ASN A 545 5.59 3.73 -18.71
CA ASN A 545 6.69 3.28 -19.54
C ASN A 545 8.01 3.69 -18.90
N VAL A 546 8.95 2.74 -18.78
CA VAL A 546 10.24 2.97 -18.14
C VAL A 546 11.05 3.97 -18.94
N ARG A 547 11.82 4.83 -18.26
CA ARG A 547 12.76 5.74 -18.91
C ARG A 547 14.17 5.16 -18.92
N THR A 548 14.91 5.43 -19.99
CA THR A 548 16.36 5.22 -20.07
C THR A 548 17.09 6.43 -19.47
N PRO A 549 18.39 6.31 -19.12
CA PRO A 549 19.16 7.41 -18.53
C PRO A 549 19.26 8.68 -19.40
N ASP A 550 19.10 8.56 -20.73
CA ASP A 550 19.02 9.70 -21.65
C ASP A 550 17.60 10.30 -21.73
N GLY A 551 16.71 9.88 -20.84
CA GLY A 551 15.36 10.38 -20.70
C GLY A 551 14.40 9.88 -21.78
N LYS A 552 14.74 8.89 -22.61
CA LYS A 552 13.85 8.34 -23.65
C LYS A 552 12.94 7.23 -23.10
N PRO A 553 11.80 6.95 -23.76
CA PRO A 553 10.97 5.80 -23.41
C PRO A 553 11.74 4.50 -23.71
N PHE A 554 11.72 3.54 -22.78
CA PHE A 554 12.28 2.21 -22.97
C PHE A 554 11.22 1.33 -23.65
N PRO A 555 11.40 0.97 -24.94
CA PRO A 555 10.38 0.22 -25.68
C PRO A 555 10.09 -1.13 -25.02
N GLY A 556 8.80 -1.42 -24.82
CA GLY A 556 8.35 -2.71 -24.29
C GLY A 556 8.58 -2.94 -22.79
N LEU A 557 9.23 -2.01 -22.07
CA LEU A 557 9.47 -2.12 -20.63
C LEU A 557 8.60 -1.14 -19.84
N PHE A 558 7.86 -1.66 -18.85
CA PHE A 558 6.97 -0.90 -17.98
C PHE A 558 7.26 -1.23 -16.52
N ALA A 559 6.93 -0.32 -15.61
CA ALA A 559 7.04 -0.56 -14.18
C ALA A 559 5.89 0.06 -13.39
N ALA A 560 5.46 -0.60 -12.31
CA ALA A 560 4.34 -0.14 -11.50
C ALA A 560 4.48 -0.55 -10.02
N GLY A 561 3.72 0.12 -9.16
CA GLY A 561 3.76 -0.06 -7.72
C GLY A 561 5.09 0.37 -7.11
N GLU A 562 5.45 -0.21 -5.97
CA GLU A 562 6.62 0.20 -5.20
C GLU A 562 7.95 0.08 -5.97
N ALA A 563 8.07 -0.85 -6.93
CA ALA A 563 9.26 -0.98 -7.78
C ALA A 563 9.53 0.29 -8.62
N ALA A 564 8.48 1.05 -8.93
CA ALA A 564 8.53 2.31 -9.67
C ALA A 564 8.34 3.53 -8.74
N GLY A 565 8.63 3.40 -7.45
CA GLY A 565 8.33 4.46 -6.47
C GLY A 565 6.85 4.85 -6.43
N PHE A 566 5.96 3.89 -6.73
CA PHE A 566 4.51 4.05 -6.93
C PHE A 566 4.08 4.91 -8.13
N GLY A 567 5.04 5.30 -8.98
CA GLY A 567 4.89 6.18 -10.14
C GLY A 567 6.10 7.12 -10.25
N GLY A 568 6.67 7.24 -11.45
CA GLY A 568 7.76 8.18 -11.72
C GLY A 568 9.09 7.89 -11.04
N GLY A 569 9.18 6.79 -10.27
CA GLY A 569 10.33 6.52 -9.42
C GLY A 569 10.39 7.39 -8.16
N GLY A 570 9.26 7.97 -7.72
CA GLY A 570 9.32 8.88 -6.57
C GLY A 570 8.07 9.68 -6.22
N VAL A 571 6.85 9.24 -6.59
CA VAL A 571 5.62 10.08 -6.51
C VAL A 571 5.36 10.75 -5.15
N HIS A 572 5.89 10.18 -4.07
CA HIS A 572 5.73 10.70 -2.70
C HIS A 572 6.79 11.72 -2.29
N GLY A 573 7.80 11.99 -3.12
CA GLY A 573 8.97 12.76 -2.69
C GLY A 573 9.60 12.15 -1.44
N TYR A 574 9.87 12.97 -0.43
CA TYR A 574 10.44 12.56 0.85
C TYR A 574 9.43 11.97 1.84
N ASN A 575 8.17 12.44 1.84
CA ASN A 575 7.16 12.01 2.80
C ASN A 575 5.87 11.54 2.14
N SER A 576 5.39 10.37 2.55
CA SER A 576 4.11 9.85 2.09
C SER A 576 2.97 10.39 2.94
N LEU A 577 1.85 10.71 2.29
CA LEU A 577 0.56 10.87 2.96
C LEU A 577 -0.09 9.49 3.22
N GLU A 578 -1.08 9.43 4.10
CA GLU A 578 -1.67 8.15 4.47
C GLU A 578 -2.61 7.60 3.40
N GLY A 579 -2.55 6.29 3.17
CA GLY A 579 -3.43 5.60 2.21
C GLY A 579 -2.97 5.73 0.75
N THR A 580 -1.84 6.35 0.49
CA THR A 580 -1.32 6.55 -0.86
C THR A 580 -0.60 5.32 -1.41
N PHE A 581 -0.01 4.45 -0.58
CA PHE A 581 0.73 3.29 -1.10
C PHE A 581 -0.14 2.28 -1.86
N LEU A 582 -1.26 1.84 -1.28
CA LEU A 582 -2.19 0.95 -1.98
C LEU A 582 -2.83 1.64 -3.18
N GLY A 583 -3.22 2.91 -3.00
CA GLY A 583 -3.76 3.73 -4.08
C GLY A 583 -2.77 3.85 -5.25
N GLY A 584 -1.49 4.08 -4.96
CA GLY A 584 -0.41 4.21 -5.94
C GLY A 584 -0.17 2.90 -6.69
N CYS A 585 -0.26 1.74 -6.03
CA CYS A 585 -0.26 0.44 -6.70
C CYS A 585 -1.45 0.30 -7.68
N ILE A 586 -2.65 0.70 -7.26
CA ILE A 586 -3.84 0.66 -8.11
C ILE A 586 -3.67 1.62 -9.30
N PHE A 587 -3.23 2.85 -9.04
CA PHE A 587 -3.12 3.89 -10.06
C PHE A 587 -2.06 3.56 -11.11
N SER A 588 -0.83 3.26 -10.69
CA SER A 588 0.27 2.92 -11.60
C SER A 588 0.07 1.58 -12.31
N GLY A 589 -0.52 0.57 -11.64
CA GLY A 589 -0.88 -0.70 -12.27
C GLY A 589 -1.97 -0.54 -13.33
N ARG A 590 -2.97 0.32 -13.06
CA ARG A 590 -4.01 0.67 -14.03
C ARG A 590 -3.44 1.42 -15.23
N ALA A 591 -2.56 2.39 -14.99
CA ALA A 591 -1.87 3.13 -16.06
C ALA A 591 -1.06 2.18 -16.95
N ALA A 592 -0.27 1.28 -16.35
CA ALA A 592 0.52 0.29 -17.08
C ALA A 592 -0.34 -0.64 -17.94
N GLY A 593 -1.38 -1.26 -17.36
CA GLY A 593 -2.24 -2.18 -18.10
C GLY A 593 -2.95 -1.52 -19.29
N ARG A 594 -3.36 -0.26 -19.14
CA ARG A 594 -3.98 0.51 -20.23
C ARG A 594 -2.98 0.91 -21.31
N ALA A 595 -1.82 1.42 -20.92
CA ALA A 595 -0.79 1.84 -21.86
C ALA A 595 -0.23 0.67 -22.68
N ILE A 596 0.00 -0.49 -22.03
CA ILE A 596 0.45 -1.70 -22.72
C ILE A 596 -0.61 -2.17 -23.73
N ALA A 597 -1.89 -2.13 -23.34
CA ALA A 597 -2.97 -2.48 -24.27
C ALA A 597 -2.99 -1.56 -25.49
N GLU A 598 -2.83 -0.25 -25.29
CA GLU A 598 -2.75 0.73 -26.37
C GLU A 598 -1.52 0.53 -27.26
N ASP A 599 -0.34 0.24 -26.70
CA ASP A 599 0.88 -0.08 -27.47
C ASP A 599 0.64 -1.30 -28.37
N ILE A 600 0.07 -2.37 -27.82
CA ILE A 600 -0.13 -3.63 -28.56
C ILE A 600 -1.22 -3.47 -29.64
N LEU A 601 -2.37 -2.87 -29.29
CA LEU A 601 -3.48 -2.71 -30.24
C LEU A 601 -3.21 -1.65 -31.30
N GLY A 602 -2.48 -0.57 -30.95
CA GLY A 602 -2.05 0.45 -31.90
C GLY A 602 -1.04 -0.08 -32.93
N ASN A 603 -0.09 -0.91 -32.49
CA ASN A 603 0.86 -1.56 -33.39
C ASN A 603 0.20 -2.59 -34.32
N ALA A 604 -0.88 -3.24 -33.88
CA ALA A 604 -1.67 -4.14 -34.73
C ALA A 604 -2.40 -3.42 -35.86
N ALA A 605 -2.93 -2.20 -35.61
CA ALA A 605 -3.59 -1.38 -36.62
C ALA A 605 -2.59 -0.79 -37.65
N GLY A 606 -1.38 -0.42 -37.21
CA GLY A 606 -0.32 0.04 -38.13
C GLY A 606 0.27 -1.06 -39.02
N ALA A 607 0.23 -2.31 -38.57
CA ALA A 607 0.71 -3.47 -39.34
C ALA A 607 -0.28 -3.91 -40.44
N SER A 608 -1.58 -3.64 -40.30
CA SER A 608 -2.59 -3.97 -41.32
C SER A 608 -2.60 -3.01 -42.52
N ASP A 609 -2.08 -1.79 -42.36
CA ASP A 609 -2.05 -0.76 -43.43
C ASP A 609 -0.79 -0.85 -44.32
N GLY A 610 0.10 -1.83 -44.07
CA GLY A 610 1.34 -2.06 -44.81
C GLY A 610 1.20 -2.78 -46.16
N VAL A 611 -0.01 -3.13 -46.61
CA VAL A 611 -0.21 -3.70 -47.95
C VAL A 611 -0.19 -2.58 -48.98
N THR A 612 1.02 -2.28 -49.46
CA THR A 612 1.27 -1.33 -50.54
C THR A 612 0.52 -1.78 -51.78
N THR A 613 -0.61 -1.15 -52.08
CA THR A 613 -1.21 -1.20 -53.41
C THR A 613 -0.41 -0.27 -54.30
N THR A 614 0.50 -0.85 -55.07
CA THR A 614 1.01 -0.24 -56.30
C THR A 614 -0.19 0.10 -57.19
N ARG A 615 -0.45 1.40 -57.37
CA ARG A 615 -1.22 1.89 -58.52
C ARG A 615 -0.31 2.71 -59.41
N SER A 616 0.07 2.08 -60.51
CA SER A 616 0.63 2.69 -61.70
C SER A 616 -0.50 3.22 -62.60
N HIS A 617 -0.18 4.29 -63.33
CA HIS A 617 -0.88 4.85 -64.52
C HIS A 617 -2.27 5.50 -64.23
N LEU A 618 -2.59 6.71 -64.68
CA LEU A 618 -2.19 7.53 -65.84
C LEU A 618 -2.39 9.02 -65.50
#